data_AF-A0A840RPT5-F1
#
_entry.id   AF-A0A840RPT5-F1
#
_cell.length_a   1.000
_cell.length_b   1.000
_cell.length_c   1.000
_cell.angle_alpha   90.00
_cell.angle_beta   90.00
_cell.angle_gamma   90.00
#
_symmetry.space_group_name_H-M   'P 1'
#
loop_
_entity.id
_entity.type
_entity.pdbx_description
1 polymer ?
#
loop_
_entity_poly.entity_id
_entity_poly.type
_entity_poly.pdbx_seq_one_letter_code
_entity_poly.pdbx_strand_id
1 'polypeptide(L)'
;MSDAHNEEQSAIKTPKQLAVAILAGFLVPIICIVLLVQFVTNAQKTGAGSEGQTPEAIAARLKPVADEGFTFKDVNAPRVLLSGEEVYKSTCVACHGSGAAGAPKFGDVSAWGPRLADGEDKVIGYAIHGLRAMPAKGGNPDLDDVEVARAVVFMVNASGGKFKDPVVPAPATSAPAAATGASAPANATAPVASAAAPATSAAGVASATAAASTASAK
;
A
#
# COMPACT_ATOMS: atom_id res chain seq x y z
N MET A 1 -65.52 -46.20 18.52
CA MET A 1 -66.12 -44.87 18.80
C MET A 1 -66.15 -44.74 20.30
N SER A 2 -65.16 -44.02 20.84
CA SER A 2 -65.34 -42.65 21.36
C SER A 2 -65.57 -42.80 22.88
N ASP A 3 -64.73 -42.32 23.78
CA ASP A 3 -64.09 -41.02 23.75
C ASP A 3 -62.76 -41.03 24.49
N ALA A 4 -61.71 -40.64 23.77
CA ALA A 4 -60.49 -40.10 24.35
C ALA A 4 -60.80 -38.67 24.82
N HIS A 5 -61.50 -38.54 25.97
CA HIS A 5 -61.60 -37.25 26.63
C HIS A 5 -60.33 -37.02 27.45
N ASN A 6 -59.44 -36.30 26.78
CA ASN A 6 -58.25 -35.65 27.28
C ASN A 6 -58.66 -34.64 28.38
N GLU A 7 -58.67 -35.09 29.64
CA GLU A 7 -58.87 -34.26 30.83
C GLU A 7 -57.62 -33.39 31.04
N GLU A 8 -57.54 -32.32 30.27
CA GLU A 8 -56.67 -31.15 30.49
C GLU A 8 -57.04 -30.53 31.84
N GLN A 9 -56.57 -31.11 32.95
CA GLN A 9 -56.63 -30.45 34.26
C GLN A 9 -55.80 -29.17 34.17
N SER A 10 -56.47 -28.04 33.96
CA SER A 10 -55.89 -26.71 33.86
C SER A 10 -54.80 -26.50 34.91
N ALA A 11 -53.53 -26.52 34.47
CA ALA A 11 -52.34 -26.39 35.32
C ALA A 11 -52.22 -25.04 36.05
N ILE A 12 -53.22 -24.17 35.90
CA ILE A 12 -53.26 -22.79 36.38
C ILE A 12 -54.51 -22.64 37.26
N LYS A 13 -54.32 -22.69 38.59
CA LYS A 13 -55.43 -22.70 39.57
C LYS A 13 -55.76 -21.33 40.16
N THR A 14 -54.95 -20.31 39.88
CA THR A 14 -55.17 -18.94 40.38
C THR A 14 -55.03 -17.90 39.25
N PRO A 15 -55.78 -16.79 39.29
CA PRO A 15 -55.65 -15.72 38.30
C PRO A 15 -54.24 -15.09 38.28
N LYS A 16 -53.53 -15.15 39.41
CA LYS A 16 -52.11 -14.75 39.48
C LYS A 16 -51.19 -15.72 38.72
N GLN A 17 -51.45 -17.03 38.77
CA GLN A 17 -50.70 -18.02 37.98
C GLN A 17 -50.96 -17.86 36.47
N LEU A 18 -52.17 -17.45 36.06
CA LEU A 18 -52.48 -17.20 34.65
C LEU A 18 -51.68 -15.99 34.13
N ALA A 19 -51.66 -14.90 34.89
CA ALA A 19 -50.89 -13.71 34.55
C ALA A 19 -49.38 -14.00 34.43
N VAL A 20 -48.82 -14.81 35.34
CA VAL A 20 -47.41 -15.24 35.29
C VAL A 20 -47.13 -16.15 34.09
N ALA A 21 -48.03 -17.09 33.78
CA ALA A 21 -47.86 -18.00 32.64
C ALA A 21 -47.89 -17.23 31.30
N ILE A 22 -48.78 -16.24 31.16
CA ILE A 22 -48.84 -15.38 29.97
C ILE A 22 -47.57 -14.52 29.87
N LEU A 23 -47.15 -13.86 30.96
CA LEU A 23 -45.91 -13.07 30.96
C LEU A 23 -44.67 -13.91 30.64
N ALA A 24 -44.56 -15.11 31.22
CA ALA A 24 -43.47 -16.04 30.92
C ALA A 24 -43.51 -16.52 29.46
N GLY A 25 -44.70 -16.77 28.92
CA GLY A 25 -44.90 -17.15 27.52
C GLY A 25 -44.41 -16.10 26.51
N PHE A 26 -44.38 -14.82 26.87
CA PHE A 26 -43.80 -13.77 26.03
C PHE A 26 -42.34 -13.44 26.39
N LEU A 27 -41.99 -13.40 27.68
CA LEU A 27 -40.63 -13.07 28.11
C LEU A 27 -39.62 -14.15 27.77
N VAL A 28 -39.97 -15.43 27.91
CA VAL A 28 -39.02 -16.52 27.64
C VAL A 28 -38.61 -16.57 26.17
N PRO A 29 -39.52 -16.48 25.17
CA PRO A 29 -39.12 -16.38 23.77
C PRO A 29 -38.34 -15.11 23.46
N ILE A 30 -38.71 -13.95 24.02
CA ILE A 30 -37.97 -12.70 23.80
C ILE A 30 -36.55 -12.82 24.34
N ILE A 31 -36.38 -13.35 25.55
CA ILE A 31 -35.07 -13.58 26.16
C ILE A 31 -34.29 -14.61 25.34
N CYS A 32 -34.91 -15.71 24.89
CA CYS A 32 -34.26 -16.68 24.01
C CYS A 32 -33.81 -16.05 22.69
N ILE A 33 -34.63 -15.20 22.06
CA ILE A 33 -34.27 -14.51 20.82
C ILE A 33 -33.14 -13.53 21.08
N VAL A 34 -33.18 -12.74 22.16
CA VAL A 34 -32.09 -11.83 22.53
C VAL A 34 -30.80 -12.60 22.83
N LEU A 35 -30.88 -13.72 23.55
CA LEU A 35 -29.74 -14.59 23.83
C LEU A 35 -29.22 -15.27 22.57
N LEU A 36 -30.07 -15.66 21.62
CA LEU A 36 -29.66 -16.20 20.32
C LEU A 36 -29.04 -15.12 19.43
N VAL A 37 -29.58 -13.92 19.40
CA VAL A 37 -28.98 -12.78 18.69
C VAL A 37 -27.63 -12.45 19.31
N GLN A 38 -27.53 -12.41 20.64
CA GLN A 38 -26.25 -12.25 21.34
C GLN A 38 -25.30 -13.40 21.02
N PHE A 39 -25.75 -14.65 21.02
CA PHE A 39 -24.91 -15.80 20.69
C PHE A 39 -24.44 -15.78 19.23
N VAL A 40 -25.29 -15.38 18.29
CA VAL A 40 -24.96 -15.28 16.86
C VAL A 40 -24.08 -14.05 16.56
N THR A 41 -24.28 -12.93 17.26
CA THR A 41 -23.52 -11.69 17.03
C THR A 41 -22.22 -11.63 17.85
N ASN A 42 -22.19 -12.27 19.02
CA ASN A 42 -21.04 -12.37 19.94
C ASN A 42 -20.27 -13.70 19.79
N ALA A 43 -20.67 -14.57 18.85
CA ALA A 43 -19.77 -15.57 18.29
C ALA A 43 -18.63 -14.81 17.61
N GLN A 44 -17.59 -14.51 18.40
CA GLN A 44 -16.27 -14.17 17.93
C GLN A 44 -16.01 -14.97 16.66
N LYS A 45 -15.80 -14.26 15.54
CA LYS A 45 -15.30 -14.85 14.30
C LYS A 45 -13.87 -15.32 14.52
N THR A 46 -13.59 -16.18 15.49
CA THR A 46 -12.31 -16.88 15.61
C THR A 46 -12.32 -18.07 14.64
N GLY A 47 -12.54 -17.76 13.35
CA GLY A 47 -12.04 -18.61 12.27
C GLY A 47 -10.55 -18.32 12.11
N ALA A 48 -9.75 -19.37 11.87
CA ALA A 48 -8.33 -19.22 11.56
C ALA A 48 -8.16 -18.15 10.47
N GLY A 49 -7.53 -17.02 10.83
CA GLY A 49 -7.30 -15.86 9.95
C GLY A 49 -8.00 -14.55 10.34
N SER A 50 -8.96 -14.54 11.27
CA SER A 50 -9.65 -13.29 11.66
C SER A 50 -8.82 -12.35 12.55
N GLU A 51 -7.69 -12.82 13.08
CA GLU A 51 -6.75 -11.98 13.83
C GLU A 51 -5.96 -11.04 12.91
N GLY A 52 -5.94 -11.30 11.60
CA GLY A 52 -5.17 -10.53 10.61
C GLY A 52 -5.68 -9.10 10.35
N GLN A 53 -6.88 -8.75 10.82
CA GLN A 53 -7.43 -7.39 10.73
C GLN A 53 -7.68 -6.74 12.09
N THR A 54 -7.15 -7.32 13.17
CA THR A 54 -7.17 -6.64 14.47
C THR A 54 -6.27 -5.40 14.40
N PRO A 55 -6.64 -4.28 15.04
CA PRO A 55 -5.79 -3.11 15.14
C PRO A 55 -4.38 -3.46 15.64
N GLU A 56 -4.28 -4.45 16.52
CA GLU A 56 -3.03 -4.95 17.10
C GLU A 56 -2.17 -5.71 16.08
N ALA A 57 -2.77 -6.58 15.24
CA ALA A 57 -2.03 -7.27 14.19
C ALA A 57 -1.62 -6.34 13.04
N ILE A 58 -2.44 -5.33 12.73
CA ILE A 58 -2.10 -4.26 11.78
C ILE A 58 -0.92 -3.46 12.33
N ALA A 59 -0.98 -3.04 13.60
CA ALA A 59 0.12 -2.32 14.25
C ALA A 59 1.41 -3.16 14.29
N ALA A 60 1.32 -4.46 14.59
CA ALA A 60 2.48 -5.36 14.58
C ALA A 60 3.14 -5.49 13.19
N ARG A 61 2.35 -5.40 12.11
CA ARG A 61 2.88 -5.42 10.73
C ARG A 61 3.39 -4.06 10.25
N LEU A 62 2.84 -2.97 10.75
CA LEU A 62 3.36 -1.63 10.51
C LEU A 62 4.61 -1.35 11.33
N LYS A 63 4.82 -2.06 12.44
CA LYS A 63 5.94 -1.86 13.38
C LYS A 63 7.32 -1.81 12.70
N PRO A 64 7.70 -2.72 11.77
CA PRO A 64 8.99 -2.62 11.10
C PRO A 64 9.12 -1.37 10.22
N VAL A 65 8.01 -0.89 9.65
CA VAL A 65 8.01 0.30 8.79
C VAL A 65 7.98 1.59 9.63
N ALA A 66 7.34 1.56 10.79
CA ALA A 66 7.14 2.69 11.69
C ALA A 66 8.27 2.88 12.71
N ASP A 67 8.76 1.80 13.32
CA ASP A 67 9.75 1.83 14.40
C ASP A 67 11.18 1.64 13.88
N GLU A 68 11.39 0.81 12.85
CA GLU A 68 12.71 0.58 12.25
C GLU A 68 13.01 1.56 11.11
N GLY A 69 12.09 2.50 10.87
CA GLY A 69 12.27 3.62 9.96
C GLY A 69 12.36 3.16 8.51
N PHE A 70 11.23 3.18 7.79
CA PHE A 70 11.33 3.31 6.35
C PHE A 70 12.07 4.61 6.08
N THR A 71 13.29 4.53 5.55
CA THR A 71 14.03 5.70 5.09
C THR A 71 13.24 6.25 3.91
N PHE A 72 12.31 7.17 4.18
CA PHE A 72 11.78 8.06 3.17
C PHE A 72 12.99 8.84 2.65
N LYS A 73 13.58 8.32 1.57
CA LYS A 73 14.58 9.04 0.79
C LYS A 73 13.82 10.16 0.11
N ASP A 74 13.69 11.28 0.81
CA ASP A 74 13.12 12.50 0.27
C ASP A 74 13.92 12.87 -0.98
N VAL A 75 13.27 12.77 -2.13
CA VAL A 75 13.84 13.09 -3.45
C VAL A 75 14.37 14.54 -3.50
N ASN A 76 13.89 15.40 -2.60
CA ASN A 76 14.28 16.81 -2.52
C ASN A 76 15.22 17.12 -1.33
N ALA A 77 15.53 16.15 -0.47
CA ALA A 77 16.49 16.37 0.62
C ALA A 77 17.93 16.44 0.09
N PRO A 78 18.84 17.15 0.78
CA PRO A 78 20.26 17.15 0.45
C PRO A 78 20.82 15.73 0.51
N ARG A 79 20.98 15.10 -0.65
CA ARG A 79 21.49 13.74 -0.77
C ARG A 79 23.00 13.78 -0.57
N VAL A 80 23.46 13.16 0.50
CA VAL A 80 24.88 12.88 0.70
C VAL A 80 25.26 11.80 -0.31
N LEU A 81 25.87 12.22 -1.41
CA LEU A 81 26.28 11.32 -2.48
C LEU A 81 27.28 10.30 -1.94
N LEU A 82 26.96 9.02 -2.12
CA LEU A 82 27.80 7.89 -1.74
C LEU A 82 29.16 7.97 -2.45
N SER A 83 30.19 7.46 -1.79
CA SER A 83 31.50 7.26 -2.42
C SER A 83 31.43 6.15 -3.46
N GLY A 84 32.36 6.15 -4.42
CA GLY A 84 32.42 5.10 -5.45
C GLY A 84 32.63 3.70 -4.86
N GLU A 85 33.36 3.59 -3.75
CA GLU A 85 33.58 2.33 -3.04
C GLU A 85 32.30 1.81 -2.37
N GLU A 86 31.49 2.68 -1.76
CA GLU A 86 30.22 2.29 -1.14
C GLU A 86 29.19 1.82 -2.17
N VAL A 87 29.12 2.50 -3.31
CA VAL A 87 28.26 2.10 -4.44
C VAL A 87 28.74 0.77 -5.02
N TYR A 88 30.06 0.60 -5.18
CA TYR A 88 30.63 -0.66 -5.63
C TYR A 88 30.25 -1.83 -4.70
N LYS A 89 30.44 -1.66 -3.39
CA LYS A 89 30.15 -2.70 -2.39
C LYS A 89 28.66 -3.03 -2.28
N SER A 90 27.78 -2.04 -2.42
CA SER A 90 26.34 -2.23 -2.29
C SER A 90 25.69 -2.81 -3.54
N THR A 91 26.18 -2.46 -4.74
CA THR A 91 25.49 -2.75 -6.00
C THR A 91 26.38 -3.49 -6.99
N CYS A 92 27.58 -2.98 -7.27
CA CYS A 92 28.38 -3.45 -8.42
C CYS A 92 29.12 -4.77 -8.16
N VAL A 93 29.51 -5.04 -6.91
CA VAL A 93 30.33 -6.20 -6.52
C VAL A 93 29.63 -7.54 -6.79
N ALA A 94 28.29 -7.57 -6.77
CA ALA A 94 27.52 -8.79 -7.01
C ALA A 94 27.88 -9.46 -8.35
N CYS A 95 28.17 -8.65 -9.37
CA CYS A 95 28.61 -9.14 -10.67
C CYS A 95 30.11 -8.93 -10.90
N HIS A 96 30.66 -7.78 -10.53
CA HIS A 96 32.05 -7.44 -10.82
C HIS A 96 33.08 -7.99 -9.81
N GLY A 97 32.63 -8.54 -8.67
CA GLY A 97 33.52 -9.22 -7.73
C GLY A 97 33.98 -10.58 -8.27
N SER A 98 33.03 -11.41 -8.72
CA SER A 98 33.29 -12.76 -9.25
C SER A 98 33.39 -12.81 -10.77
N GLY A 99 33.00 -11.75 -11.49
CA GLY A 99 32.88 -11.73 -12.94
C GLY A 99 31.64 -12.45 -13.46
N ALA A 100 30.55 -12.44 -12.69
CA ALA A 100 29.29 -13.08 -13.05
C ALA A 100 28.78 -12.57 -14.40
N ALA A 101 28.16 -13.45 -15.18
CA ALA A 101 27.65 -13.15 -16.54
C ALA A 101 28.70 -12.55 -17.50
N GLY A 102 30.01 -12.78 -17.26
CA GLY A 102 31.09 -12.23 -18.06
C GLY A 102 31.42 -10.76 -17.74
N ALA A 103 31.00 -10.26 -16.58
CA ALA A 103 31.38 -8.94 -16.09
C ALA A 103 32.91 -8.84 -15.90
N PRO A 104 33.54 -7.71 -16.25
CA PRO A 104 34.96 -7.50 -15.98
C PRO A 104 35.21 -7.47 -14.47
N LYS A 105 36.09 -8.35 -13.99
CA LYS A 105 36.40 -8.48 -12.57
C LYS A 105 37.10 -7.23 -12.04
N PHE A 106 36.73 -6.79 -10.86
CA PHE A 106 37.42 -5.72 -10.16
C PHE A 106 38.90 -6.07 -9.95
N GLY A 107 39.79 -5.16 -10.34
CA GLY A 107 41.24 -5.35 -10.25
C GLY A 107 41.88 -6.12 -11.42
N ASP A 108 41.08 -6.62 -12.37
CA ASP A 108 41.61 -7.42 -13.49
C ASP A 108 42.07 -6.52 -14.65
N VAL A 109 43.34 -6.12 -14.61
CA VAL A 109 43.95 -5.24 -15.62
C VAL A 109 43.79 -5.78 -17.05
N SER A 110 43.85 -7.10 -17.24
CA SER A 110 43.71 -7.72 -18.56
C SER A 110 42.28 -7.64 -19.10
N ALA A 111 41.27 -7.83 -18.25
CA ALA A 111 39.88 -7.69 -18.64
C ALA A 111 39.47 -6.23 -18.89
N TRP A 112 40.05 -5.29 -18.15
CA TRP A 112 39.73 -3.86 -18.26
C TRP A 112 40.47 -3.16 -19.40
N GLY A 113 41.71 -3.53 -19.72
CA GLY A 113 42.53 -2.85 -20.75
C GLY A 113 41.78 -2.53 -22.06
N PRO A 114 41.17 -3.53 -22.75
CA PRO A 114 40.42 -3.29 -23.99
C PRO A 114 39.17 -2.42 -23.82
N ARG A 115 38.59 -2.38 -22.61
CA ARG A 115 37.37 -1.62 -22.29
C ARG A 115 37.67 -0.15 -22.04
N LEU A 116 38.86 0.14 -21.52
CA LEU A 116 39.31 1.51 -21.29
C LEU A 116 39.68 2.24 -22.58
N ALA A 117 39.82 1.52 -23.70
CA ALA A 117 40.08 2.11 -25.02
C ALA A 117 38.93 3.02 -25.51
N ASP A 118 37.70 2.79 -25.02
CA ASP A 118 36.53 3.61 -25.39
C ASP A 118 36.55 5.01 -24.75
N GLY A 119 37.40 5.23 -23.74
CA GLY A 119 37.51 6.48 -23.00
C GLY A 119 36.54 6.58 -21.81
N GLU A 120 36.82 7.54 -20.92
CA GLU A 120 36.14 7.71 -19.63
C GLU A 120 34.63 7.93 -19.79
N ASP A 121 34.22 8.89 -20.61
CA ASP A 121 32.81 9.26 -20.79
C ASP A 121 31.95 8.09 -21.31
N LYS A 122 32.49 7.29 -22.23
CA LYS A 122 31.78 6.14 -22.78
C LYS A 122 31.64 5.02 -21.75
N VAL A 123 32.70 4.72 -21.02
CA VAL A 123 32.69 3.67 -20.00
C VAL A 123 31.72 4.03 -18.86
N ILE A 124 31.68 5.31 -18.44
CA ILE A 124 30.70 5.82 -17.50
C ILE A 124 29.28 5.74 -18.09
N GLY A 125 29.10 6.17 -19.34
CA GLY A 125 27.82 6.10 -20.04
C GLY A 125 27.25 4.67 -20.12
N TYR A 126 28.10 3.66 -20.34
CA TYR A 126 27.69 2.25 -20.31
C TYR A 126 27.18 1.82 -18.93
N ALA A 127 27.74 2.34 -17.85
CA ALA A 127 27.27 2.03 -16.50
C ALA A 127 25.94 2.73 -16.16
N ILE A 128 25.75 3.97 -16.63
CA ILE A 128 24.53 4.74 -16.40
C ILE A 128 23.37 4.15 -17.21
N HIS A 129 23.57 3.92 -18.51
CA HIS A 129 22.50 3.48 -19.42
C HIS A 129 22.36 1.96 -19.53
N GLY A 130 23.36 1.22 -19.03
CA GLY A 130 23.44 -0.23 -19.18
C GLY A 130 24.10 -0.64 -20.50
N LEU A 131 24.67 -1.85 -20.50
CA LEU A 131 25.31 -2.44 -21.67
C LEU A 131 25.23 -3.97 -21.60
N ARG A 132 24.59 -4.58 -22.62
CA ARG A 132 24.45 -6.04 -22.72
C ARG A 132 23.76 -6.61 -21.47
N ALA A 133 24.44 -7.48 -20.72
CA ALA A 133 23.93 -8.07 -19.49
C ALA A 133 24.04 -7.15 -18.26
N MET A 134 24.69 -5.98 -18.40
CA MET A 134 24.76 -4.98 -17.33
C MET A 134 23.53 -4.06 -17.39
N PRO A 135 22.65 -4.07 -16.38
CA PRO A 135 21.49 -3.18 -16.33
C PRO A 135 21.90 -1.71 -16.12
N ALA A 136 21.00 -0.79 -16.48
CA ALA A 136 21.18 0.64 -16.20
C ALA A 136 21.43 0.89 -14.71
N LYS A 137 22.40 1.77 -14.40
CA LYS A 137 22.83 2.10 -13.02
C LYS A 137 23.22 0.87 -12.18
N GLY A 138 23.67 -0.21 -12.81
CA GLY A 138 23.97 -1.47 -12.11
C GLY A 138 22.74 -2.15 -11.50
N GLY A 139 21.54 -1.78 -11.93
CA GLY A 139 20.27 -2.37 -11.46
C GLY A 139 19.66 -1.63 -10.28
N ASN A 140 20.28 -0.54 -9.83
CA ASN A 140 19.79 0.28 -8.73
C ASN A 140 19.35 1.67 -9.26
N PRO A 141 18.03 1.90 -9.46
CA PRO A 141 17.51 3.16 -9.98
C PRO A 141 17.66 4.33 -8.98
N ASP A 142 17.90 4.05 -7.70
CA ASP A 142 18.01 5.05 -6.64
C ASP A 142 19.39 5.72 -6.56
N LEU A 143 20.34 5.27 -7.39
CA LEU A 143 21.66 5.87 -7.53
C LEU A 143 21.60 7.09 -8.45
N ASP A 144 22.27 8.16 -8.05
CA ASP A 144 22.55 9.28 -8.93
C ASP A 144 23.63 8.92 -9.95
N ASP A 145 23.59 9.56 -11.12
CA ASP A 145 24.56 9.33 -12.20
C ASP A 145 26.00 9.64 -11.73
N VAL A 146 26.15 10.61 -10.81
CA VAL A 146 27.44 10.96 -10.18
C VAL A 146 27.94 9.82 -9.28
N GLU A 147 27.05 9.14 -8.56
CA GLU A 147 27.40 8.00 -7.69
C GLU A 147 27.85 6.80 -8.53
N VAL A 148 27.13 6.53 -9.63
CA VAL A 148 27.51 5.50 -10.61
C VAL A 148 28.86 5.83 -11.24
N ALA A 149 29.06 7.07 -11.66
CA ALA A 149 30.32 7.52 -12.25
C ALA A 149 31.50 7.36 -11.28
N ARG A 150 31.35 7.74 -10.01
CA ARG A 150 32.36 7.50 -8.97
C ARG A 150 32.67 6.02 -8.79
N ALA A 151 31.66 5.16 -8.82
CA ALA A 151 31.85 3.71 -8.71
C ALA A 151 32.66 3.16 -9.89
N VAL A 152 32.37 3.63 -11.11
CA VAL A 152 33.14 3.28 -12.31
C VAL A 152 34.59 3.73 -12.15
N VAL A 153 34.84 4.96 -11.73
CA VAL A 153 36.20 5.48 -11.50
C VAL A 153 36.95 4.63 -10.47
N PHE A 154 36.31 4.29 -9.35
CA PHE A 154 36.88 3.39 -8.34
C PHE A 154 37.29 2.04 -8.93
N MET A 155 36.40 1.40 -9.70
CA MET A 155 36.65 0.10 -10.33
C MET A 155 37.75 0.14 -11.38
N VAL A 156 37.75 1.18 -12.20
CA VAL A 156 38.71 1.38 -13.28
C VAL A 156 40.10 1.68 -12.71
N ASN A 157 40.19 2.55 -11.71
CA ASN A 157 41.45 2.91 -11.07
C ASN A 157 42.06 1.72 -10.31
N ALA A 158 41.24 0.86 -9.71
CA ALA A 158 41.69 -0.40 -9.13
C ALA A 158 42.19 -1.41 -10.19
N SER A 159 41.76 -1.26 -11.44
CA SER A 159 42.06 -2.19 -12.55
C SER A 159 43.10 -1.62 -13.53
N GLY A 160 43.92 -0.66 -13.09
CA GLY A 160 45.03 -0.10 -13.88
C GLY A 160 44.65 1.09 -14.77
N GLY A 161 43.40 1.55 -14.74
CA GLY A 161 42.99 2.80 -15.36
C GLY A 161 43.36 4.04 -14.53
N LYS A 162 43.16 5.22 -15.12
CA LYS A 162 43.36 6.52 -14.48
C LYS A 162 42.24 7.48 -14.86
N PHE A 163 41.03 7.15 -14.44
CA PHE A 163 39.91 8.06 -14.60
C PHE A 163 39.90 9.08 -13.48
N LYS A 164 39.43 10.29 -13.80
CA LYS A 164 39.31 11.36 -12.82
C LYS A 164 37.99 11.21 -12.09
N ASP A 165 37.98 11.54 -10.80
CA ASP A 165 36.73 11.57 -10.06
C ASP A 165 35.78 12.59 -10.69
N PRO A 166 34.51 12.23 -10.97
CA PRO A 166 33.56 13.14 -11.59
C PRO A 166 33.35 14.32 -10.66
N VAL A 167 33.49 15.54 -11.20
CA VAL A 167 33.22 16.76 -10.44
C VAL A 167 31.75 16.76 -10.05
N VAL A 168 31.51 16.75 -8.74
CA VAL A 168 30.19 16.97 -8.15
C VAL A 168 29.77 18.39 -8.53
N PRO A 169 28.63 18.61 -9.19
CA PRO A 169 28.02 19.93 -9.19
C PRO A 169 27.84 20.30 -7.72
N ALA A 170 28.53 21.35 -7.26
CA ALA A 170 28.55 21.74 -5.85
C ALA A 170 27.12 21.66 -5.29
N PRO A 171 26.93 21.10 -4.07
CA PRO A 171 25.61 21.12 -3.45
C PRO A 171 25.14 22.57 -3.53
N ALA A 172 23.99 22.80 -4.17
CA ALA A 172 23.40 24.12 -4.24
C ALA A 172 23.39 24.64 -2.81
N THR A 173 24.29 25.60 -2.54
CA THR A 173 24.45 26.23 -1.24
C THR A 173 23.06 26.55 -0.78
N SER A 174 22.71 26.06 0.40
CA SER A 174 21.51 26.46 1.13
C SER A 174 21.54 27.99 1.14
N ALA A 175 20.76 28.60 0.24
CA ALA A 175 20.60 30.04 0.27
C ALA A 175 19.98 30.33 1.65
N PRO A 176 20.58 31.21 2.45
CA PRO A 176 19.96 31.58 3.71
C PRO A 176 18.58 32.13 3.37
N ALA A 177 17.56 31.65 4.08
CA ALA A 177 16.19 32.12 3.97
C ALA A 177 16.19 33.65 4.08
N ALA A 178 16.17 34.31 2.93
CA ALA A 178 15.99 35.74 2.84
C ALA A 178 14.52 35.98 3.11
N ALA A 179 14.26 36.56 4.28
CA ALA A 179 12.98 37.10 4.64
C ALA A 179 12.50 38.10 3.56
N THR A 180 11.44 37.74 2.86
CA THR A 180 10.44 38.65 2.31
C THR A 180 9.11 38.02 2.70
N GLY A 181 8.38 38.62 3.64
CA GLY A 181 7.62 39.84 3.40
C GLY A 181 6.16 39.43 3.43
N ALA A 182 5.48 39.84 4.51
CA ALA A 182 4.11 39.49 4.82
C ALA A 182 3.14 39.71 3.65
N SER A 183 2.21 38.77 3.48
CA SER A 183 0.83 39.09 3.13
C SER A 183 -0.07 38.12 3.88
N ALA A 184 -0.84 38.69 4.80
CA ALA A 184 -1.81 38.04 5.67
C ALA A 184 -3.15 37.83 4.89
N PRO A 185 -4.18 37.18 5.48
CA PRO A 185 -4.90 36.07 4.84
C PRO A 185 -6.31 36.43 4.36
N ALA A 186 -6.86 35.66 3.42
CA ALA A 186 -8.30 35.68 3.12
C ALA A 186 -8.78 34.31 2.62
N ASN A 187 -9.22 33.45 3.53
CA ASN A 187 -10.63 33.22 3.82
C ASN A 187 -10.80 31.88 4.53
N ALA A 188 -11.28 31.94 5.76
CA ALA A 188 -11.89 30.82 6.44
C ALA A 188 -13.41 30.91 6.22
N THR A 189 -14.00 29.84 5.70
CA THR A 189 -15.36 29.46 6.05
C THR A 189 -15.41 27.94 6.12
N ALA A 190 -15.57 27.45 7.34
CA ALA A 190 -15.82 26.05 7.67
C ALA A 190 -17.33 25.72 7.47
N PRO A 191 -17.81 24.56 7.93
CA PRO A 191 -18.07 23.36 7.14
C PRO A 191 -19.57 23.08 7.00
N VAL A 192 -19.98 22.14 6.12
CA VAL A 192 -21.30 21.52 6.24
C VAL A 192 -21.26 20.05 5.85
N ALA A 193 -21.79 19.25 6.77
CA ALA A 193 -22.00 17.82 6.67
C ALA A 193 -23.22 17.48 5.80
N SER A 194 -23.12 16.29 5.19
CA SER A 194 -24.16 15.33 4.76
C SER A 194 -25.64 15.70 4.89
N ALA A 195 -26.40 15.61 3.79
CA ALA A 195 -27.52 14.66 3.60
C ALA A 195 -28.39 14.99 2.36
N ALA A 196 -29.01 13.93 1.83
CA ALA A 196 -30.28 13.87 1.10
C ALA A 196 -30.26 13.63 -0.43
N ALA A 197 -31.15 12.68 -0.80
CA ALA A 197 -31.34 11.95 -2.04
C ALA A 197 -31.86 12.79 -3.24
N PRO A 198 -31.81 12.27 -4.48
CA PRO A 198 -32.37 12.97 -5.63
C PRO A 198 -33.87 12.69 -5.74
N ALA A 199 -34.67 13.74 -5.67
CA ALA A 199 -36.06 13.74 -6.11
C ALA A 199 -36.13 14.07 -7.60
N THR A 200 -36.98 13.28 -8.26
CA THR A 200 -37.46 13.32 -9.65
C THR A 200 -37.83 14.71 -10.18
N SER A 201 -37.55 14.95 -11.47
CA SER A 201 -38.36 15.85 -12.29
C SER A 201 -38.55 15.24 -13.69
N ALA A 202 -39.82 15.09 -14.05
CA ALA A 202 -40.30 14.60 -15.32
C ALA A 202 -40.74 15.79 -16.19
N ALA A 203 -40.33 15.77 -17.46
CA ALA A 203 -40.97 16.39 -18.62
C ALA A 203 -40.33 15.69 -19.84
N GLY A 204 -41.01 15.00 -20.76
CA GLY A 204 -42.42 14.92 -21.11
C GLY A 204 -42.55 15.29 -22.59
N VAL A 205 -42.49 14.33 -23.52
CA VAL A 205 -43.13 14.47 -24.86
C VAL A 205 -43.50 13.10 -25.46
N ALA A 206 -44.81 12.93 -25.62
CA ALA A 206 -45.60 12.15 -26.58
C ALA A 206 -44.95 11.06 -27.47
N SER A 207 -45.53 9.85 -27.43
CA SER A 207 -46.23 9.29 -28.59
C SER A 207 -47.16 8.13 -28.23
N ALA A 208 -48.25 8.07 -28.98
CA ALA A 208 -49.48 7.33 -28.74
C ALA A 208 -49.36 5.81 -28.85
N THR A 209 -50.26 5.10 -28.17
CA THR A 209 -50.65 3.73 -28.55
C THR A 209 -52.17 3.62 -28.47
N ALA A 210 -52.78 3.29 -29.61
CA ALA A 210 -54.16 2.85 -29.68
C ALA A 210 -54.20 1.61 -30.58
N ALA A 211 -54.50 0.45 -29.99
CA ALA A 211 -55.29 -0.62 -30.60
C ALA A 211 -55.51 -1.73 -29.58
N ALA A 212 -56.75 -2.16 -29.50
CA ALA A 212 -57.30 -3.05 -28.51
C ALA A 212 -57.30 -4.52 -28.96
N SER A 213 -57.36 -5.39 -27.95
CA SER A 213 -58.20 -6.58 -27.86
C SER A 213 -57.81 -7.89 -28.57
N THR A 214 -58.22 -8.97 -27.89
CA THR A 214 -58.26 -10.41 -28.23
C THR A 214 -56.93 -11.15 -27.97
N ALA A 215 -56.86 -12.33 -27.36
CA ALA A 215 -57.84 -13.35 -26.99
C ALA A 215 -57.23 -14.35 -25.96
N SER A 216 -58.12 -15.05 -25.24
CA SER A 216 -58.05 -16.50 -24.92
C SER A 216 -56.86 -17.06 -24.09
N ALA A 217 -57.00 -18.03 -23.20
CA ALA A 217 -58.12 -18.89 -22.84
C ALA A 217 -57.78 -19.67 -21.55
N LYS A 218 -58.85 -19.95 -20.80
CA LYS A 218 -59.11 -21.13 -19.96
C LYS A 218 -58.38 -21.28 -18.62
#